data_AF-A0A800CCG9-F1
#
_entry.id   AF-A0A800CCG9-F1
#
_cell.length_a   1.000
_cell.length_b   1.000
_cell.length_c   1.000
_cell.angle_alpha   90.00
_cell.angle_beta   90.00
_cell.angle_gamma   90.00
#
_symmetry.space_group_name_H-M   'P 1'
#
loop_
_entity.id
_entity.type
_entity.pdbx_description
1 polymer ?
#
loop_
_entity_poly.entity_id
_entity_poly.type
_entity_poly.pdbx_seq_one_letter_code
_entity_poly.pdbx_strand_id
1 'polypeptide(L)'
;MGRGIGKTETDASIELLQQLKRRGHPDGPPPLVSDGWGGHREALIEVYGEIPEYSGRGRPPSLKQPGENWQYLQMVKQRENGRVIGVELRVIFGQPEQVLAELEPHTAYVERT
;
A
#
# COMPACT_ATOMS: atom_id res chain seq x y z
N MET A 1 -0.23 -29.18 7.54
CA MET A 1 -0.47 -27.82 8.06
C MET A 1 -1.39 -27.10 7.08
N GLY A 2 -2.63 -26.82 7.51
CA GLY A 2 -3.67 -26.27 6.64
C GLY A 2 -3.41 -24.79 6.33
N ARG A 3 -3.11 -24.48 5.08
CA ARG A 3 -3.14 -23.13 4.55
C ARG A 3 -4.61 -22.86 4.22
N GLY A 4 -5.28 -22.02 5.02
CA GLY A 4 -6.66 -21.60 4.77
C GLY A 4 -6.73 -20.80 3.47
N ILE A 5 -6.99 -21.48 2.37
CA ILE A 5 -7.25 -20.89 1.06
C ILE A 5 -8.74 -20.54 1.06
N GLY A 6 -9.05 -19.26 1.20
CA GLY A 6 -10.44 -18.79 1.12
C GLY A 6 -10.59 -17.35 0.64
N LYS A 7 -9.61 -16.49 0.93
CA LYS A 7 -9.59 -15.08 0.51
C LYS A 7 -8.26 -14.77 -0.15
N THR A 8 -8.29 -14.08 -1.30
CA THR A 8 -7.07 -13.55 -1.90
C THR A 8 -6.45 -12.54 -0.94
N GLU A 9 -5.14 -12.34 -1.01
CA GLU A 9 -4.44 -11.35 -0.16
C GLU A 9 -5.04 -9.94 -0.31
N THR A 10 -5.52 -9.61 -1.51
CA THR A 10 -6.31 -8.41 -1.79
C THR A 10 -7.59 -8.33 -0.96
N ASP A 11 -8.38 -9.42 -0.89
CA ASP A 11 -9.65 -9.44 -0.15
C ASP A 11 -9.43 -9.29 1.36
N ALA A 12 -8.43 -10.00 1.89
CA ALA A 12 -8.01 -9.83 3.29
C ALA A 12 -7.54 -8.40 3.59
N SER A 13 -6.78 -7.80 2.66
CA SER A 13 -6.34 -6.40 2.76
C SER A 13 -7.51 -5.42 2.73
N ILE A 14 -8.51 -5.66 1.87
CA ILE A 14 -9.73 -4.84 1.79
C ILE A 14 -10.47 -4.86 3.13
N GLU A 15 -10.68 -6.03 3.72
CA GLU A 15 -11.37 -6.13 5.02
C GLU A 15 -10.63 -5.38 6.13
N LEU A 16 -9.29 -5.51 6.18
CA LEU A 16 -8.46 -4.80 7.15
C LEU A 16 -8.56 -3.29 6.96
N LEU A 17 -8.42 -2.80 5.73
CA LEU A 17 -8.49 -1.38 5.41
C LEU A 17 -9.88 -0.79 5.66
N GLN A 18 -10.95 -1.54 5.42
CA GLN A 18 -12.32 -1.11 5.76
C GLN A 18 -12.51 -0.97 7.27
N GLN A 19 -11.94 -1.89 8.07
CA GLN A 19 -11.98 -1.77 9.53
C GLN A 19 -11.22 -0.54 10.00
N LEU A 20 -10.06 -0.26 9.40
CA LEU A 20 -9.26 0.93 9.70
C LEU A 20 -10.01 2.23 9.38
N LYS A 21 -10.65 2.29 8.21
CA LYS A 21 -11.45 3.43 7.76
C LYS A 21 -12.57 3.76 8.76
N ARG A 22 -13.27 2.72 9.24
CA ARG A 22 -14.35 2.88 10.22
C ARG A 22 -13.87 3.30 11.62
N ARG A 23 -12.64 2.95 12.01
CA ARG A 23 -12.19 3.08 13.39
C ARG A 23 -11.35 4.32 13.69
N GLY A 24 -10.74 4.94 12.68
CA GLY A 24 -9.87 6.09 12.97
C GLY A 24 -9.37 6.91 11.78
N HIS A 25 -9.55 6.43 10.55
CA HIS A 25 -9.04 7.12 9.37
C HIS A 25 -10.10 7.19 8.27
N PRO A 26 -11.19 7.96 8.43
CA PRO A 26 -12.27 7.97 7.45
C PRO A 26 -11.88 8.62 6.11
N ASP A 27 -11.02 9.65 6.14
CA ASP A 27 -10.72 10.52 4.99
C ASP A 27 -9.61 9.98 4.07
N GLY A 28 -8.82 9.02 4.54
CA GLY A 28 -7.70 8.49 3.77
C GLY A 28 -6.91 7.46 4.58
N PRO A 29 -6.12 6.60 3.92
CA PRO A 29 -5.26 5.68 4.62
C PRO A 29 -4.20 6.46 5.41
N PRO A 30 -3.82 6.01 6.62
CA PRO A 30 -2.63 6.53 7.27
C PRO A 30 -1.38 6.19 6.44
N PRO A 31 -0.27 6.89 6.68
CA PRO A 31 1.03 6.54 6.11
C PRO A 31 1.35 5.06 6.37
N LEU A 32 1.60 4.30 5.30
CA LEU A 32 1.73 2.84 5.36
C LEU A 32 3.05 2.36 4.75
N VAL A 33 3.63 1.33 5.38
CA VAL A 33 4.72 0.53 4.83
C VAL A 33 4.24 -0.92 4.67
N SER A 34 4.47 -1.54 3.52
CA SER A 34 4.20 -2.97 3.28
C SER A 34 5.42 -3.66 2.67
N ASP A 35 5.62 -4.97 2.91
CA ASP A 35 6.69 -5.75 2.30
C ASP A 35 6.39 -6.17 0.84
N GLY A 36 5.28 -5.68 0.31
CA GLY A 36 4.97 -5.75 -1.11
C GLY A 36 4.43 -7.07 -1.61
N TRP A 37 3.93 -7.91 -0.70
CA TRP A 37 3.09 -9.02 -1.09
C TRP A 37 1.77 -8.50 -1.72
N GLY A 38 1.25 -9.19 -2.72
CA GLY A 38 0.37 -8.63 -3.75
C GLY A 38 -1.00 -8.16 -3.27
N GLY A 39 -1.50 -7.06 -3.83
CA GLY A 39 -2.90 -6.64 -3.66
C GLY A 39 -3.13 -5.47 -2.70
N HIS A 40 -2.13 -5.05 -1.91
CA HIS A 40 -2.27 -3.93 -0.97
C HIS A 40 -2.58 -2.60 -1.69
N ARG A 41 -1.93 -2.36 -2.84
CA ARG A 41 -2.17 -1.15 -3.64
C ARG A 41 -3.61 -1.11 -4.16
N GLU A 42 -4.07 -2.23 -4.71
CA GLU A 42 -5.42 -2.42 -5.23
C GLU A 42 -6.45 -2.28 -4.12
N ALA A 43 -6.20 -2.89 -2.97
CA ALA A 43 -7.07 -2.79 -1.80
C ALA A 43 -7.16 -1.36 -1.25
N LEU A 44 -6.06 -0.61 -1.23
CA LEU A 44 -6.06 0.81 -0.86
C LEU A 44 -6.93 1.63 -1.80
N ILE A 45 -6.75 1.48 -3.12
CA ILE A 45 -7.57 2.17 -4.11
C ILE A 45 -9.04 1.76 -3.99
N GLU A 46 -9.34 0.49 -3.71
CA GLU A 46 -10.72 0.03 -3.58
C GLU A 46 -11.42 0.63 -2.36
N VAL A 47 -10.74 0.69 -1.21
CA VAL A 47 -11.35 1.13 0.06
C VAL A 47 -11.38 2.65 0.21
N TYR A 48 -10.29 3.30 -0.19
CA TYR A 48 -10.10 4.74 0.02
C TYR A 48 -10.20 5.56 -1.25
N GLY A 49 -10.02 4.95 -2.42
CA GLY A 49 -9.93 5.69 -3.67
C GLY A 49 -11.26 6.26 -4.10
N GLU A 50 -11.20 7.40 -4.78
CA GLU A 50 -12.38 8.14 -5.22
C GLU A 50 -12.39 8.25 -6.74
N ILE A 51 -13.57 8.25 -7.34
CA ILE A 51 -13.71 8.55 -8.77
C ILE A 51 -13.68 10.08 -8.87
N PRO A 52 -12.70 10.66 -9.57
CA PRO A 52 -12.59 12.11 -9.65
C PRO A 52 -13.83 12.71 -10.31
N GLU A 53 -14.20 13.92 -9.88
CA GLU A 53 -15.31 14.63 -10.47
C GLU A 53 -15.04 14.91 -11.96
N TYR A 54 -16.07 14.73 -12.79
CA TYR A 54 -15.94 14.92 -14.22
C TYR A 54 -15.87 16.41 -14.57
N SER A 55 -14.70 16.87 -15.02
CA SER A 55 -14.42 18.29 -15.27
C SER A 55 -14.24 18.66 -16.76
N GLY A 56 -14.66 17.79 -17.70
CA GLY A 56 -14.25 17.90 -19.11
C GLY A 56 -15.30 17.58 -20.17
N ARG A 57 -14.80 17.22 -21.36
CA ARG A 57 -15.56 16.80 -22.56
C ARG A 57 -15.00 15.46 -23.03
N GLY A 58 -15.83 14.42 -23.14
CA GLY A 58 -15.40 13.04 -23.38
C GLY A 58 -16.01 12.04 -22.39
N ARG A 59 -15.50 10.81 -22.31
CA ARG A 59 -16.03 9.79 -21.38
C ARG A 59 -15.69 10.16 -19.92
N PRO A 60 -16.66 10.16 -18.99
CA PRO A 60 -16.39 10.36 -17.58
C PRO A 60 -15.44 9.31 -16.98
N PRO A 61 -14.64 9.68 -15.98
CA PRO A 61 -13.80 8.74 -15.25
C PRO A 61 -14.67 7.68 -14.56
N SER A 62 -14.25 6.41 -14.63
CA SER A 62 -14.93 5.29 -14.00
C SER A 62 -14.04 4.52 -13.03
N LEU A 63 -12.75 4.85 -12.98
CA LEU A 63 -11.76 4.20 -12.12
C LEU A 63 -11.48 5.07 -10.91
N LYS A 64 -11.43 4.43 -9.74
CA LYS A 64 -10.99 5.07 -8.50
C LYS A 64 -9.53 5.46 -8.63
N GLN A 65 -9.19 6.63 -8.14
CA GLN A 65 -7.84 7.16 -8.10
C GLN A 65 -7.39 7.31 -6.64
N PRO A 66 -6.07 7.18 -6.37
CA PRO A 66 -5.53 7.47 -5.04
C PRO A 66 -5.69 8.95 -4.72
N GLY A 67 -5.86 9.27 -3.45
CA GLY A 67 -5.86 10.65 -2.97
C GLY A 67 -4.46 11.27 -3.04
N GLU A 68 -4.42 12.58 -3.23
CA GLU A 68 -3.16 13.34 -3.41
C GLU A 68 -2.25 13.30 -2.17
N ASN A 69 -2.84 13.19 -0.98
CA ASN A 69 -2.13 13.20 0.30
C ASN A 69 -1.78 11.80 0.82
N TRP A 70 -1.94 10.75 0.01
CA TRP A 70 -1.63 9.39 0.46
C TRP A 70 -0.13 9.12 0.45
N GLN A 71 0.37 8.50 1.51
CA GLN A 71 1.76 8.07 1.62
C GLN A 71 1.81 6.55 1.76
N TYR A 72 2.36 5.87 0.75
CA TYR A 72 2.49 4.42 0.76
C TYR A 72 3.86 4.00 0.23
N LEU A 73 4.60 3.30 1.07
CA LEU A 73 5.91 2.75 0.78
C LEU A 73 5.87 1.22 0.73
N GLN A 74 6.50 0.65 -0.27
CA GLN A 74 6.65 -0.78 -0.45
C GLN A 74 8.13 -1.17 -0.27
N MET A 75 8.41 -2.04 0.69
CA MET A 75 9.73 -2.62 0.92
C MET A 75 9.88 -3.92 0.13
N VAL A 76 10.58 -3.86 -1.00
CA VAL A 76 10.82 -5.01 -1.86
C VAL A 76 12.09 -5.73 -1.44
N LYS A 77 11.96 -6.94 -0.90
CA LYS A 77 13.11 -7.77 -0.50
C LYS A 77 13.81 -8.33 -1.74
N GLN A 78 15.05 -7.92 -1.96
CA GLN A 78 15.93 -8.49 -2.98
C GLN A 78 16.45 -9.84 -2.50
N ARG A 79 16.27 -10.89 -3.29
CA ARG A 79 16.66 -12.26 -2.92
C ARG A 79 17.57 -12.89 -3.96
N GLU A 80 18.63 -13.52 -3.50
CA GLU A 80 19.54 -14.33 -4.31
C GLU A 80 19.76 -15.68 -3.62
N ASN A 81 19.64 -16.77 -4.37
CA ASN A 81 19.76 -18.15 -3.84
C ASN A 81 18.88 -18.42 -2.61
N GLY A 82 17.68 -17.84 -2.56
CA GLY A 82 16.74 -17.98 -1.45
C GLY A 82 17.06 -17.14 -0.20
N ARG A 83 18.17 -16.39 -0.19
CA ARG A 83 18.56 -15.49 0.89
C ARG A 83 18.20 -14.06 0.54
N VAL A 84 17.74 -13.28 1.52
CA VAL A 84 17.53 -11.84 1.35
C VAL A 84 18.90 -11.17 1.35
N ILE A 85 19.25 -10.52 0.24
CA ILE A 85 20.53 -9.82 0.04
C ILE A 85 20.40 -8.30 0.22
N GLY A 86 19.17 -7.79 0.21
CA GLY A 86 18.90 -6.37 0.38
C GLY A 86 17.40 -6.08 0.43
N VAL A 87 17.09 -4.82 0.68
CA VAL A 87 15.72 -4.28 0.64
C VAL A 87 15.75 -3.02 -0.22
N GLU A 88 14.88 -2.98 -1.22
CA GLU A 88 14.63 -1.80 -2.03
C GLU A 88 13.34 -1.10 -1.54
N LEU A 89 13.41 0.21 -1.37
CA LEU A 89 12.27 1.03 -0.98
C LEU A 89 11.60 1.58 -2.24
N ARG A 90 10.34 1.22 -2.46
CA ARG A 90 9.54 1.65 -3.60
C ARG A 90 8.35 2.48 -3.13
N VAL A 91 8.36 3.76 -3.42
CA VAL A 91 7.22 4.65 -3.14
C VAL A 91 6.11 4.36 -4.15
N ILE A 92 4.92 4.02 -3.66
CA ILE A 92 3.75 3.70 -4.48
C ILE A 92 2.78 4.88 -4.56
N PHE A 93 2.57 5.58 -3.44
CA PHE A 93 1.79 6.81 -3.37
C PHE A 93 2.54 7.86 -2.55
N GLY A 94 2.38 9.13 -2.93
CA GLY A 94 3.00 10.29 -2.28
C GLY A 94 4.32 10.72 -2.91
N GLN A 95 4.86 11.84 -2.41
CA GLN A 95 6.16 12.36 -2.85
C GLN A 95 7.30 11.60 -2.17
N PRO A 96 8.32 11.13 -2.90
CA PRO A 96 9.37 10.30 -2.33
C PRO A 96 10.09 10.93 -1.12
N GLU A 97 10.40 12.21 -1.19
CA GLU A 97 11.05 12.95 -0.10
C GLU A 97 10.21 13.00 1.19
N GLN A 98 8.91 13.26 1.06
CA GLN A 98 7.98 13.33 2.19
C GLN A 98 7.73 11.94 2.78
N VAL A 99 7.52 10.94 1.91
CA VAL A 99 7.27 9.56 2.31
C VAL A 99 8.47 8.99 3.08
N LEU A 100 9.69 9.23 2.60
CA LEU A 100 10.91 8.74 3.25
C LEU A 100 11.21 9.49 4.56
N ALA A 101 10.90 10.78 4.64
CA ALA A 101 11.08 11.57 5.86
C ALA A 101 10.05 11.23 6.94
N GLU A 102 8.82 10.87 6.57
CA GLU A 102 7.74 10.60 7.52
C GLU A 102 7.72 9.13 7.97
N LEU A 103 7.98 8.20 7.05
CA LEU A 103 7.99 6.78 7.37
C LEU A 103 9.35 6.29 7.89
N GLU A 104 10.37 7.16 7.92
CA GLU A 104 11.77 6.91 8.30
C GLU A 104 12.11 5.42 8.29
N PRO A 105 12.14 4.77 7.10
CA PRO A 105 12.29 3.33 7.04
C PRO A 105 13.69 2.95 7.53
N HIS A 106 13.80 2.67 8.83
CA HIS A 106 15.01 2.17 9.45
C HIS A 106 15.29 0.80 8.84
N THR A 107 16.15 0.76 7.83
CA THR A 107 16.73 -0.46 7.24
C THR A 107 17.69 -1.17 8.20
N ALA A 108 17.82 -0.67 9.42
CA ALA A 108 18.68 -1.19 10.47
C ALA A 108 17.99 -2.28 11.31
N TYR A 109 17.59 -3.39 10.71
CA TYR A 109 17.45 -4.67 11.42
C TYR A 109 17.49 -5.86 10.45
N VAL A 110 18.65 -6.08 9.83
CA VAL A 110 19.02 -7.43 9.38
C VAL A 110 19.77 -8.04 10.55
N GLU A 111 19.07 -8.73 11.45
CA GLU A 111 19.77 -9.52 12.47
C GLU A 111 20.66 -10.54 11.77
N ARG A 112 21.96 -10.38 12.04
CA ARG A 112 23.00 -11.33 11.72
C ARG A 112 22.87 -12.49 12.71
N THR A 113 22.44 -13.67 12.24
CA THR A 113 22.70 -14.95 12.92
C THR A 113 22.92 -16.04 11.89
#